data_AF-A0A8C0JVA2-F1
#
_entry.id   AF-A0A8C0JVA2-F1
#
_cell.length_a   1.000
_cell.length_b   1.000
_cell.length_c   1.000
_cell.angle_alpha   90.00
_cell.angle_beta   90.00
_cell.angle_gamma   90.00
#
_symmetry.space_group_name_H-M   'P 1'
#
loop_
_entity.id
_entity.type
_entity.pdbx_description
1 polymer ?
#
loop_
_entity_poly.entity_id
_entity_poly.type
_entity_poly.pdbx_seq_one_letter_code
_entity_poly.pdbx_strand_id
1 'polypeptide(L)'
;MSQWNQVQQLEIKFLEQVDQFYDDNFPMEIRHLLAQWIENQDWEAASNNETMATILLQNLLIQLDEQLGRVSKEKNLLLIHNLKRIRKVLQGKFHGNPMHVAVVISNCLREERRILAAANMPVQGPLEKSLQSSSVSERQRNVEHKVAAIKNSVQMTEQDTKYLEDLQDEFDYRYKTIQTMGK
;
A
#
# COMPACT_ATOMS: atom_id res chain seq x y z
N MET A 1 0.18 -1.78 26.13
CA MET A 1 1.42 -1.44 25.38
C MET A 1 1.08 -1.55 23.90
N SER A 2 1.41 -0.55 23.08
CA SER A 2 1.08 -0.57 21.65
C SER A 2 1.84 -1.68 20.91
N GLN A 3 1.30 -2.11 19.77
CA GLN A 3 1.98 -2.98 18.80
C GLN A 3 3.29 -2.36 18.33
N TRP A 4 3.29 -1.04 18.08
CA TRP A 4 4.51 -0.33 17.71
C TRP A 4 5.62 -0.46 18.75
N ASN A 5 5.28 -0.35 20.04
CA ASN A 5 6.27 -0.51 21.10
C ASN A 5 6.88 -1.92 21.08
N GLN A 6 6.11 -2.95 20.75
CA GLN A 6 6.63 -4.31 20.60
C GLN A 6 7.57 -4.41 19.40
N VAL A 7 7.19 -3.81 18.26
CA VAL A 7 8.01 -3.75 17.05
C VAL A 7 9.37 -3.11 17.34
N GLN A 8 9.38 -1.99 18.08
CA GLN A 8 10.62 -1.28 18.42
C GLN A 8 11.58 -2.06 19.34
N GLN A 9 11.12 -3.13 19.99
CA GLN A 9 11.97 -4.01 20.82
C GLN A 9 12.54 -5.21 20.05
N LEU A 10 12.22 -5.34 18.75
CA LEU A 10 12.73 -6.44 17.94
C LEU A 10 14.22 -6.30 17.65
N GLU A 11 14.87 -7.42 17.36
CA GLU A 11 16.23 -7.43 16.83
C GLU A 11 16.33 -6.68 15.50
N ILE A 12 17.50 -6.09 15.21
CA ILE A 12 17.77 -5.28 14.01
C ILE A 12 17.31 -5.97 12.72
N LYS A 13 17.56 -7.28 12.57
CA LYS A 13 17.15 -8.06 11.38
C LYS A 13 15.64 -8.06 11.09
N PHE A 14 14.81 -7.84 12.11
CA PHE A 14 13.36 -7.70 11.96
C PHE A 14 12.97 -6.24 11.78
N LEU A 15 13.67 -5.30 12.40
CA LEU A 15 13.49 -3.87 12.15
C LEU A 15 13.80 -3.51 10.69
N GLU A 16 14.80 -4.13 10.07
CA GLU A 16 15.08 -3.99 8.63
C GLU A 16 13.92 -4.49 7.76
N GLN A 17 13.22 -5.56 8.17
CA GLN A 17 12.01 -6.01 7.47
C GLN A 17 10.87 -5.01 7.65
N VAL A 18 10.77 -4.35 8.81
CA VAL A 18 9.79 -3.29 9.05
C VAL A 18 10.03 -2.09 8.16
N ASP A 19 11.28 -1.63 8.08
CA ASP A 19 11.67 -0.50 7.23
C ASP A 19 11.31 -0.71 5.75
N GLN A 20 11.48 -1.93 5.23
CA GLN A 20 11.26 -2.25 3.81
C GLN A 20 9.82 -2.03 3.30
N PHE A 21 8.80 -2.11 4.16
CA PHE A 21 7.40 -1.93 3.74
C PHE A 21 6.79 -0.58 4.11
N TYR A 22 7.51 0.26 4.84
CA TYR A 22 7.11 1.64 5.11
C TYR A 22 7.64 2.56 4.01
N ASP A 23 6.75 3.14 3.21
CA ASP A 23 7.09 3.99 2.07
C ASP A 23 6.32 5.34 2.10
N ASP A 24 6.41 6.10 1.02
CA ASP A 24 5.71 7.39 0.85
C ASP A 24 4.17 7.26 0.83
N ASN A 25 3.60 6.05 0.81
CA ASN A 25 2.15 5.84 0.89
C ASN A 25 1.66 5.86 2.34
N PHE A 26 2.46 5.40 3.29
CA PHE A 26 2.15 5.53 4.70
C PHE A 26 3.42 5.78 5.51
N PRO A 27 3.74 7.05 5.81
CA PRO A 27 5.04 7.41 6.39
C PRO A 27 5.19 6.94 7.84
N MET A 28 6.38 6.43 8.17
CA MET A 28 6.69 5.88 9.49
C MET A 28 6.52 6.90 10.63
N GLU A 29 6.70 8.20 10.38
CA GLU A 29 6.46 9.24 11.39
C GLU A 29 4.99 9.27 11.86
N ILE A 30 4.04 9.05 10.95
CA ILE A 30 2.61 8.97 11.29
C ILE A 30 2.35 7.70 12.08
N ARG A 31 2.89 6.57 11.60
CA ARG A 31 2.81 5.29 12.31
C ARG A 31 3.34 5.39 13.74
N HIS A 32 4.46 6.08 13.94
CA HIS A 32 5.14 6.23 15.21
C HIS A 32 4.40 7.18 16.16
N LEU A 33 4.10 8.41 15.72
CA LEU A 33 3.52 9.44 16.58
C LEU A 33 2.06 9.15 16.95
N LEU A 34 1.32 8.50 16.05
CA LEU A 34 -0.10 8.17 16.25
C LEU A 34 -0.32 6.69 16.54
N ALA A 35 0.71 5.96 16.96
CA ALA A 35 0.67 4.50 17.09
C ALA A 35 -0.56 3.99 17.84
N GLN A 36 -0.81 4.53 19.04
CA GLN A 36 -1.93 4.11 19.87
C GLN A 36 -3.29 4.45 19.25
N TRP A 37 -3.42 5.62 18.61
CA TRP A 37 -4.66 6.00 17.95
C TRP A 37 -4.94 5.10 16.74
N ILE A 38 -3.92 4.87 15.90
CA ILE A 38 -4.02 4.04 14.70
C ILE A 38 -4.41 2.61 15.06
N GLU A 39 -3.77 2.02 16.08
CA GLU A 39 -4.04 0.64 16.50
C GLU A 39 -5.45 0.43 17.07
N ASN A 40 -6.12 1.51 17.50
CA ASN A 40 -7.47 1.46 18.05
C ASN A 40 -8.59 1.59 17.00
N GLN A 41 -8.26 1.80 15.72
CA GLN A 41 -9.26 1.92 14.65
C GLN A 41 -9.44 0.58 13.91
N ASP A 42 -10.65 0.34 13.41
CA ASP A 42 -10.96 -0.81 12.56
C ASP A 42 -10.72 -0.47 11.08
N TRP A 43 -9.45 -0.52 10.68
CA TRP A 43 -9.03 -0.26 9.30
C TRP A 43 -9.49 -1.33 8.30
N GLU A 44 -9.76 -2.55 8.77
CA GLU A 44 -10.25 -3.64 7.93
C GLU A 44 -11.71 -3.40 7.53
N ALA A 45 -12.57 -3.03 8.49
CA ALA A 45 -13.93 -2.60 8.18
C ALA A 45 -13.95 -1.35 7.29
N ALA A 46 -13.10 -0.36 7.61
CA ALA A 46 -13.01 0.87 6.82
C ALA A 46 -12.53 0.63 5.39
N SER A 47 -11.67 -0.36 5.15
CA SER A 47 -11.21 -0.70 3.80
C SER A 47 -12.34 -1.15 2.85
N ASN A 48 -13.47 -1.58 3.41
CA ASN A 48 -14.65 -2.04 2.67
C ASN A 48 -15.85 -1.07 2.78
N ASN A 49 -15.68 0.10 3.42
CA ASN A 49 -16.76 1.05 3.65
C ASN A 49 -16.26 2.49 3.46
N GLU A 50 -16.68 3.11 2.36
CA GLU A 50 -16.24 4.45 1.96
C GLU A 50 -16.55 5.54 3.01
N THR A 51 -17.74 5.51 3.60
CA THR A 51 -18.14 6.47 4.63
C THR A 51 -17.24 6.35 5.86
N MET A 52 -17.00 5.11 6.31
CA MET A 52 -16.13 4.84 7.45
C MET A 52 -14.68 5.25 7.17
N ALA A 53 -14.15 4.90 5.98
CA ALA A 53 -12.82 5.31 5.56
C ALA A 53 -12.65 6.83 5.51
N THR A 54 -13.67 7.54 5.01
CA THR A 54 -13.69 9.00 4.94
C THR A 54 -13.65 9.62 6.34
N ILE A 55 -14.46 9.10 7.27
CA ILE A 55 -14.46 9.56 8.67
C ILE A 55 -13.10 9.31 9.33
N LEU A 56 -12.54 8.10 9.18
CA LEU A 56 -11.24 7.78 9.77
C LEU A 56 -10.11 8.62 9.18
N LEU A 57 -10.14 8.91 7.89
CA LEU A 57 -9.16 9.80 7.26
C LEU A 57 -9.25 11.23 7.82
N GLN A 58 -10.47 11.76 7.99
CA GLN A 58 -10.67 13.07 8.61
C GLN A 58 -10.13 13.08 10.04
N ASN A 59 -10.44 12.05 10.82
CA ASN A 59 -9.94 11.92 12.20
C ASN A 59 -8.40 11.79 12.25
N LEU A 60 -7.80 11.08 11.31
CA LEU A 60 -6.34 10.99 11.18
C LEU A 60 -5.71 12.37 10.94
N LEU A 61 -6.33 13.19 10.10
CA LEU A 61 -5.84 14.57 9.86
C LEU A 61 -5.98 15.47 11.10
N ILE A 62 -7.03 15.29 11.90
CA ILE A 62 -7.21 15.99 13.18
C ILE A 62 -6.09 15.58 14.16
N GLN A 63 -5.84 14.28 14.30
CA GLN A 63 -4.76 13.76 15.14
C GLN A 63 -3.38 14.28 14.70
N LEU A 64 -3.15 14.41 13.38
CA LEU A 64 -1.93 15.00 12.86
C LEU A 64 -1.79 16.50 13.22
N ASP A 65 -2.88 17.27 13.21
CA ASP A 65 -2.86 18.67 13.64
C ASP A 65 -2.55 18.81 15.13
N GLU A 66 -3.08 17.92 15.97
CA GLU A 66 -2.77 17.89 17.40
C GLU A 66 -1.28 17.62 17.64
N GLN A 67 -0.70 16.65 16.93
CA GLN A 67 0.75 16.38 17.00
C GLN A 67 1.57 17.56 16.48
N LEU A 68 1.16 18.21 15.39
CA LEU A 68 1.78 19.43 14.90
C LEU A 68 1.79 20.53 15.96
N GLY A 69 0.66 20.74 16.66
CA GLY A 69 0.56 21.69 17.76
C GLY A 69 1.52 21.37 18.91
N ARG A 70 1.64 20.09 19.27
CA ARG A 70 2.58 19.62 20.30
C ARG A 70 4.04 19.86 19.90
N VAL A 71 4.48 19.36 18.74
CA VAL A 71 5.89 19.50 18.31
C VAL A 71 6.27 20.96 18.04
N SER A 72 5.30 21.81 17.72
CA SER A 72 5.49 23.26 17.60
C SER A 72 5.80 23.92 18.94
N LYS A 73 5.13 23.50 20.02
CA LYS A 73 5.43 23.96 21.39
C LYS A 73 6.81 23.50 21.85
N GLU A 74 7.20 22.28 21.46
CA GLU A 74 8.53 21.71 21.72
C GLU A 74 9.63 22.33 20.82
N LYS A 75 9.27 23.19 19.86
CA LYS A 75 10.18 23.82 18.88
C LYS A 75 11.00 22.81 18.07
N ASN A 76 10.46 21.62 17.81
CA ASN A 76 11.12 20.60 17.01
C ASN A 76 10.96 20.89 15.50
N LEU A 77 11.84 21.74 14.96
CA LEU A 77 11.77 22.19 13.57
C LEU A 77 11.72 21.05 12.54
N LEU A 78 12.48 19.98 12.77
CA LEU A 78 12.53 18.83 11.88
C LEU A 78 11.17 18.11 11.82
N LEU A 79 10.59 17.79 12.98
CA LEU A 79 9.27 17.15 13.03
C LEU A 79 8.17 18.06 12.49
N ILE A 80 8.21 19.36 12.81
CA ILE A 80 7.25 20.33 12.25
C ILE A 80 7.29 20.32 10.72
N HIS A 81 8.49 20.35 10.13
CA HIS A 81 8.67 20.31 8.68
C HIS A 81 8.13 19.00 8.09
N ASN A 82 8.53 17.85 8.65
CA ASN A 82 8.12 16.54 8.16
C ASN A 82 6.60 16.35 8.23
N LEU A 83 5.97 16.69 9.37
CA LEU A 83 4.52 16.56 9.53
C LEU A 83 3.74 17.50 8.61
N LYS A 84 4.23 18.72 8.35
CA LYS A 84 3.62 19.61 7.34
C LYS A 84 3.69 19.03 5.93
N ARG A 85 4.83 18.42 5.57
CA ARG A 85 5.00 17.75 4.26
C ARG A 85 4.06 16.56 4.14
N ILE A 86 4.05 15.69 5.15
CA ILE A 86 3.19 14.50 5.19
C ILE A 86 1.72 14.90 5.11
N ARG A 87 1.27 15.90 5.87
CA ARG A 87 -0.11 16.41 5.82
C ARG A 87 -0.54 16.75 4.40
N LYS A 88 0.31 17.45 3.64
CA LYS A 88 0.02 17.79 2.23
C LYS A 88 -0.10 16.54 1.35
N VAL A 89 0.79 15.56 1.54
CA VAL A 89 0.74 14.28 0.81
C VAL A 89 -0.53 13.52 1.16
N LEU A 90 -0.89 13.44 2.45
CA LEU A 90 -2.11 12.77 2.88
C LEU A 90 -3.34 13.45 2.27
N GLN A 91 -3.40 14.78 2.30
CA GLN A 91 -4.50 15.52 1.68
C GLN A 91 -4.56 15.30 0.17
N GLY A 92 -3.44 15.39 -0.55
CA GLY A 92 -3.41 15.20 -2.00
C GLY A 92 -3.75 13.77 -2.45
N LYS A 93 -3.09 12.76 -1.87
CA LYS A 93 -3.28 11.35 -2.25
C LYS A 93 -4.66 10.81 -1.84
N PHE A 94 -5.20 11.26 -0.70
CA PHE A 94 -6.31 10.55 -0.06
C PHE A 94 -7.67 11.22 -0.14
N HIS A 95 -7.77 12.49 -0.53
CA HIS A 95 -9.08 13.07 -0.89
C HIS A 95 -9.72 12.37 -2.10
N GLY A 96 -8.92 11.73 -2.97
CA GLY A 96 -9.43 10.97 -4.11
C GLY A 96 -9.80 9.52 -3.80
N ASN A 97 -9.29 8.93 -2.71
CA ASN A 97 -9.57 7.53 -2.36
C ASN A 97 -9.29 7.23 -0.87
N PRO A 98 -10.24 7.53 0.05
CA PRO A 98 -10.10 7.26 1.48
C PRO A 98 -9.98 5.76 1.79
N MET A 99 -10.65 4.89 1.03
CA MET A 99 -10.58 3.43 1.22
C MET A 99 -9.17 2.90 0.99
N HIS A 100 -8.44 3.44 0.02
CA HIS A 100 -7.06 3.04 -0.23
C HIS A 100 -6.16 3.31 0.99
N VAL A 101 -6.38 4.42 1.72
CA VAL A 101 -5.67 4.69 3.00
C VAL A 101 -5.90 3.55 3.97
N ALA A 102 -7.17 3.16 4.16
CA ALA A 102 -7.54 2.14 5.11
C ALA A 102 -6.92 0.77 4.74
N VAL A 103 -6.87 0.44 3.44
CA VAL A 103 -6.15 -0.73 2.94
C VAL A 103 -4.67 -0.67 3.28
N VAL A 104 -3.99 0.45 3.00
CA VAL A 104 -2.54 0.59 3.27
C VAL A 104 -2.26 0.44 4.76
N ILE A 105 -2.97 1.17 5.62
CA ILE A 105 -2.77 1.09 7.08
C ILE A 105 -3.07 -0.32 7.60
N SER A 106 -4.17 -0.94 7.15
CA SER A 106 -4.53 -2.31 7.52
C SER A 106 -3.43 -3.30 7.15
N ASN A 107 -2.87 -3.18 5.94
CA ASN A 107 -1.77 -4.02 5.47
C ASN A 107 -0.50 -3.83 6.29
N CYS A 108 -0.10 -2.59 6.58
CA CYS A 108 1.07 -2.30 7.42
C CYS A 108 0.93 -2.93 8.81
N LEU A 109 -0.20 -2.73 9.48
CA LEU A 109 -0.46 -3.32 10.81
C LEU A 109 -0.48 -4.86 10.75
N ARG A 110 -1.01 -5.44 9.66
CA ARG A 110 -1.01 -6.91 9.49
C ARG A 110 0.40 -7.45 9.31
N GLU A 111 1.24 -6.74 8.57
CA GLU A 111 2.62 -7.14 8.31
C GLU A 111 3.48 -7.01 9.58
N GLU A 112 3.28 -5.96 10.38
CA GLU A 112 3.89 -5.85 11.71
C GLU A 112 3.55 -7.04 12.59
N ARG A 113 2.27 -7.45 12.64
CA ARG A 113 1.85 -8.65 13.38
C ARG A 113 2.51 -9.91 12.86
N ARG A 114 2.69 -10.04 11.54
CA ARG A 114 3.38 -11.19 10.93
C ARG A 114 4.85 -11.23 11.36
N ILE A 115 5.54 -10.10 11.38
CA ILE A 115 6.94 -10.00 11.81
C ILE A 115 7.08 -10.27 13.31
N LEU A 116 6.20 -9.70 14.14
CA LEU A 116 6.16 -9.97 15.58
C LEU A 116 5.96 -11.47 15.86
N ALA A 117 5.05 -12.12 15.14
CA ALA A 117 4.84 -13.56 15.26
C ALA A 117 6.10 -14.34 14.85
N ALA A 118 6.74 -13.97 13.74
CA ALA A 118 7.97 -14.61 13.28
C ALA A 118 9.15 -14.44 14.26
N ALA A 119 9.25 -13.30 14.93
CA ALA A 119 10.28 -13.04 15.93
C ALA A 119 10.09 -13.84 17.22
N ASN A 120 8.83 -14.14 17.58
CA ASN A 120 8.48 -14.92 18.76
C ASN A 120 8.49 -16.44 18.52
N MET A 121 8.65 -16.88 17.27
CA MET A 121 8.85 -18.30 17.00
C MET A 121 10.19 -18.74 17.60
N PRO A 122 10.22 -19.79 18.43
CA PRO A 122 11.47 -20.35 18.89
C PRO A 122 12.33 -20.65 17.65
N VAL A 123 13.63 -20.36 17.72
CA VAL A 123 14.58 -20.81 16.70
C VAL A 123 14.62 -22.33 16.77
N GLN A 124 13.64 -22.98 16.14
CA GLN A 124 13.65 -24.41 15.94
C GLN A 124 14.78 -24.71 14.95
N GLY A 125 15.46 -25.84 15.18
CA GLY A 125 16.72 -26.19 14.54
C GLY A 125 16.71 -26.18 12.99
N PRO A 126 17.82 -26.61 12.37
CA PRO A 126 18.07 -26.48 10.92
C PRO A 126 16.95 -27.00 10.00
N LEU A 127 16.10 -27.90 10.48
CA LEU A 127 15.05 -28.57 9.72
C LEU A 127 13.84 -27.66 9.40
N GLU A 128 13.42 -26.77 10.32
CA GLU A 128 12.27 -25.87 10.07
C GLU A 128 12.64 -24.64 9.25
N LYS A 129 13.89 -24.15 9.32
CA LYS A 129 14.38 -23.10 8.41
C LYS A 129 14.26 -23.53 6.94
N SER A 130 14.41 -24.82 6.66
CA SER A 130 14.21 -25.41 5.34
C SER A 130 12.72 -25.46 4.93
N LEU A 131 11.81 -25.70 5.89
CA LEU A 131 10.36 -25.73 5.64
C LEU A 131 9.76 -24.32 5.49
N GLN A 132 10.24 -23.35 6.26
CA GLN A 132 9.88 -21.94 6.10
C GLN A 132 10.45 -21.35 4.81
N SER A 133 11.71 -21.65 4.46
CA SER A 133 12.25 -21.22 3.17
C SER A 133 11.53 -21.89 1.99
N SER A 134 11.13 -23.16 2.14
CA SER A 134 10.31 -23.88 1.17
C SER A 134 8.95 -23.23 0.97
N SER A 135 8.21 -22.94 2.05
CA SER A 135 6.88 -22.32 1.95
C SER A 135 6.93 -20.86 1.46
N VAL A 136 7.95 -20.08 1.84
CA VAL A 136 8.19 -18.74 1.29
C VAL A 136 8.58 -18.83 -0.19
N SER A 137 9.41 -19.81 -0.57
CA SER A 137 9.78 -20.08 -1.97
C SER A 137 8.58 -20.50 -2.82
N GLU A 138 7.68 -21.33 -2.30
CA GLU A 138 6.44 -21.70 -2.98
C GLU A 138 5.50 -20.50 -3.18
N ARG A 139 5.34 -19.64 -2.17
CA ARG A 139 4.56 -18.41 -2.31
C ARG A 139 5.19 -17.46 -3.34
N GLN A 140 6.50 -17.30 -3.30
CA GLN A 140 7.26 -16.50 -4.26
C GLN A 140 7.07 -17.03 -5.70
N ARG A 141 7.24 -18.34 -5.91
CA ARG A 141 7.00 -18.99 -7.21
C ARG A 141 5.57 -18.82 -7.70
N ASN A 142 4.58 -18.94 -6.81
CA ASN A 142 3.18 -18.74 -7.18
C ASN A 142 2.90 -17.29 -7.62
N VAL A 143 3.47 -16.30 -6.92
CA VAL A 143 3.39 -14.89 -7.32
C VAL A 143 4.07 -14.68 -8.68
N GLU A 144 5.27 -15.21 -8.87
CA GLU A 144 6.00 -15.12 -10.16
C GLU A 144 5.21 -15.74 -11.31
N HIS A 145 4.59 -16.92 -11.09
CA HIS A 145 3.71 -17.54 -12.06
C HIS A 145 2.48 -16.68 -12.38
N LYS A 146 1.83 -16.09 -11.37
CA LYS A 146 0.70 -15.17 -11.58
C LYS A 146 1.11 -13.91 -12.34
N VAL A 147 2.25 -13.32 -12.01
CA VAL A 147 2.79 -12.15 -12.72
C VAL A 147 3.10 -12.49 -14.17
N ALA A 148 3.70 -13.66 -14.44
CA ALA A 148 3.95 -14.12 -15.80
C ALA A 148 2.66 -14.33 -16.59
N ALA A 149 1.62 -14.92 -15.97
CA ALA A 149 0.32 -15.10 -16.59
C ALA A 149 -0.35 -13.76 -16.95
N ILE A 150 -0.30 -12.79 -16.03
CA ILE A 150 -0.81 -11.42 -16.28
C ILE A 150 -0.06 -10.77 -17.44
N LYS A 151 1.28 -10.85 -17.44
CA LYS A 151 2.11 -10.29 -18.51
C LYS A 151 1.75 -10.86 -19.88
N ASN A 152 1.55 -12.18 -19.97
CA ASN A 152 1.13 -12.84 -21.20
C ASN A 152 -0.27 -12.38 -21.64
N SER A 153 -1.22 -12.26 -20.70
CA SER A 153 -2.57 -11.78 -20.99
C SER A 153 -2.57 -10.34 -21.52
N VAL A 154 -1.77 -9.47 -20.93
CA VAL A 154 -1.58 -8.08 -21.40
C VAL A 154 -1.02 -8.06 -22.81
N GLN A 155 -0.01 -8.88 -23.11
CA GLN A 155 0.59 -8.94 -24.44
C GLN A 155 -0.39 -9.44 -25.51
N MET A 156 -1.22 -10.44 -25.19
CA MET A 156 -2.29 -10.90 -26.09
C MET A 156 -3.33 -9.80 -26.34
N THR A 157 -3.75 -9.12 -25.28
CA THR A 157 -4.71 -8.01 -25.38
C THR A 157 -4.15 -6.86 -26.23
N GLU A 158 -2.85 -6.57 -26.14
CA GLU A 158 -2.18 -5.56 -26.98
C GLU A 158 -2.19 -5.96 -28.47
N GLN A 159 -1.98 -7.25 -28.77
CA GLN A 159 -2.05 -7.76 -30.14
C GLN A 159 -3.47 -7.69 -30.70
N ASP A 160 -4.47 -8.09 -29.93
CA ASP A 160 -5.88 -8.01 -30.32
C ASP A 160 -6.29 -6.55 -30.56
N THR A 161 -5.80 -5.63 -29.72
CA THR A 161 -6.06 -4.18 -29.89
C THR A 161 -5.50 -3.67 -31.22
N LYS A 162 -4.24 -3.99 -31.56
CA LYS A 162 -3.64 -3.60 -32.85
C LYS A 162 -4.40 -4.16 -34.05
N TYR A 163 -4.83 -5.41 -33.95
CA TYR A 163 -5.63 -6.03 -35.00
C TYR A 163 -6.99 -5.33 -35.21
N LEU A 164 -7.63 -4.91 -34.12
CA LEU A 164 -8.88 -4.15 -34.18
C LEU A 164 -8.66 -2.75 -34.77
N GLU A 165 -7.54 -2.09 -34.45
CA GLU A 165 -7.15 -0.80 -35.05
C GLU A 165 -6.98 -0.93 -36.57
N ASP A 166 -6.25 -1.96 -37.04
CA ASP A 166 -6.04 -2.21 -38.47
C ASP A 166 -7.37 -2.47 -39.21
N LEU A 167 -8.27 -3.26 -38.61
CA LEU A 167 -9.61 -3.51 -39.17
C LEU A 167 -10.46 -2.24 -39.23
N GLN A 168 -10.36 -1.39 -38.21
CA GLN A 168 -11.09 -0.11 -38.17
C GLN A 168 -10.58 0.84 -39.26
N ASP A 169 -9.26 0.91 -39.47
CA ASP A 169 -8.65 1.71 -40.53
C ASP A 169 -9.05 1.20 -41.93
N GLU A 170 -9.08 -0.12 -42.14
CA GLU A 170 -9.55 -0.70 -43.41
C GLU A 170 -11.03 -0.40 -43.64
N PHE A 171 -11.87 -0.54 -42.61
CA PHE A 171 -13.28 -0.20 -42.69
C PHE A 171 -13.50 1.27 -43.04
N ASP A 172 -12.81 2.18 -42.35
CA ASP A 172 -12.92 3.62 -42.59
C ASP A 172 -12.45 4.00 -44.01
N TYR A 173 -11.36 3.39 -44.48
CA TYR A 173 -10.89 3.56 -45.86
C TYR A 173 -11.94 3.12 -46.88
N ARG A 174 -12.52 1.93 -46.73
CA ARG A 174 -13.56 1.41 -47.63
C ARG A 174 -14.82 2.28 -47.59
N TYR A 175 -15.25 2.69 -46.39
CA TYR A 175 -16.42 3.53 -46.20
C TYR A 175 -16.27 4.91 -46.86
N LYS A 176 -15.13 5.58 -46.64
CA LYS A 176 -14.80 6.86 -47.30
C LYS A 176 -14.75 6.74 -48.82
N THR A 177 -14.17 5.66 -49.33
CA THR A 177 -14.09 5.39 -50.78
C THR A 177 -15.47 5.21 -51.40
N ILE A 178 -16.39 4.51 -50.73
CA ILE A 178 -17.77 4.35 -51.21
C ILE A 178 -18.51 5.70 -51.17
N GLN A 179 -18.35 6.50 -50.11
CA GLN A 179 -18.98 7.82 -50.03
C GLN A 179 -18.51 8.80 -51.11
N THR A 180 -17.24 8.75 -51.52
CA THR A 180 -16.72 9.63 -52.57
C THR A 180 -17.11 9.20 -53.98
N MET A 181 -17.39 7.91 -54.20
CA MET A 181 -17.92 7.41 -55.49
C MET A 181 -19.44 7.60 -55.66
N GLY A 182 -20.17 7.90 -54.59
CA GLY A 182 -21.61 8.16 -54.60
C GLY A 182 -22.03 9.61 -54.84
N LYS A 183 -21.07 10.50 -55.18
CA LYS A 183 -21.31 11.89 -55.61
C LYS A 183 -20.88 12.06 -57.07
#